data_AF-S6GK46-F1
#
_entry.id   AF-S6GK46-F1
#
_cell.length_a   1.000
_cell.length_b   1.000
_cell.length_c   1.000
_cell.angle_alpha   90.00
_cell.angle_beta   90.00
_cell.angle_gamma   90.00
#
_symmetry.space_group_name_H-M   'P 1'
#
loop_
_entity.id
_entity.type
_entity.pdbx_description
1 polymer ?
#
loop_
_entity_poly.entity_id
_entity_poly.type
_entity_poly.pdbx_seq_one_letter_code
_entity_poly.pdbx_strand_id
1 'polypeptide(L)'
;MRINVPERPYPTQGEILRSLAVALDTKKKNSDVDQLARRGDYDYRLRDSLVGELFGQPLSEMISTDFSLMVTTFIDHILNEYVSLLNEVTLDAMSREKSLPLLIEHFFCRHFSDFMSQYHKKFGGPNPADYFELKDNNYFGVTCLWLENNLDSFPLFIKSHEKKWQDQYRKWKKGLDIPRFESFYQFLEEFPESPDRVTLFTHLAYARLLQFYGGKYARFDFKSYIKKAIWNHKPYDVGIV
;
A
#
# COMPACT_ATOMS: atom_id res chain seq x y z
N MET A 1 -36.83 6.38 16.60
CA MET A 1 -36.85 6.14 15.14
C MET A 1 -35.40 6.06 14.66
N ARG A 2 -34.88 4.90 14.27
CA ARG A 2 -33.52 4.83 13.68
C ARG A 2 -33.66 5.31 12.23
N ILE A 3 -33.12 6.49 11.94
CA ILE A 3 -33.04 6.98 10.55
C ILE A 3 -32.07 6.05 9.83
N ASN A 4 -32.58 5.29 8.86
CA ASN A 4 -31.76 4.43 8.04
C ASN A 4 -31.14 5.32 6.95
N VAL A 5 -29.92 5.79 7.18
CA VAL A 5 -29.19 6.59 6.18
C VAL A 5 -28.83 5.66 5.03
N PRO A 6 -29.29 5.92 3.80
CA PRO A 6 -28.98 5.06 2.66
C PRO A 6 -27.46 4.99 2.45
N GLU A 7 -26.98 3.80 2.06
CA GLU A 7 -25.57 3.57 1.79
C GLU A 7 -25.11 4.50 0.64
N ARG A 8 -24.00 5.21 0.87
CA ARG A 8 -23.47 6.16 -0.11
C ARG A 8 -22.91 5.42 -1.33
N PRO A 9 -23.02 5.96 -2.55
CA PRO A 9 -22.37 5.38 -3.72
C PRO A 9 -20.85 5.53 -3.68
N TYR A 10 -20.29 6.48 -2.92
CA TYR A 10 -18.85 6.77 -2.88
C TYR A 10 -18.23 6.47 -1.52
N PRO A 11 -17.04 5.81 -1.45
CA PRO A 11 -16.38 5.62 -0.17
C PRO A 11 -16.08 6.99 0.43
N THR A 12 -16.25 7.12 1.73
CA THR A 12 -15.82 8.31 2.47
C THR A 12 -14.30 8.39 2.48
N GLN A 13 -13.74 9.59 2.63
CA GLN A 13 -12.30 9.75 2.86
C GLN A 13 -11.87 8.96 4.11
N GLY A 14 -12.72 8.91 5.14
CA GLY A 14 -12.50 8.06 6.31
C GLY A 14 -12.38 6.57 5.98
N GLU A 15 -13.21 6.03 5.09
CA GLU A 15 -13.07 4.64 4.61
C GLU A 15 -11.78 4.42 3.83
N ILE A 16 -11.38 5.39 2.98
CA ILE A 16 -10.13 5.34 2.21
C ILE A 16 -8.92 5.34 3.16
N LEU A 17 -8.83 6.32 4.06
CA LEU A 17 -7.76 6.45 5.05
C LEU A 17 -7.69 5.22 5.96
N ARG A 18 -8.84 4.74 6.44
CA ARG A 18 -8.89 3.52 7.27
C ARG A 18 -8.38 2.31 6.51
N SER A 19 -8.78 2.14 5.25
CA SER A 19 -8.36 1.02 4.41
C SER A 19 -6.84 1.03 4.21
N LEU A 20 -6.27 2.19 3.88
CA LEU A 20 -4.82 2.38 3.71
C LEU A 20 -4.06 2.14 5.01
N ALA A 21 -4.57 2.65 6.13
CA ALA A 21 -3.93 2.47 7.43
C ALA A 21 -3.97 1.00 7.90
N VAL A 22 -4.95 0.20 7.46
CA VAL A 22 -4.94 -1.25 7.67
C VAL A 22 -3.97 -1.96 6.73
N ALA A 23 -3.84 -1.48 5.49
CA ALA A 23 -2.89 -1.99 4.50
C ALA A 23 -1.42 -1.72 4.87
N LEU A 24 -1.17 -0.68 5.67
CA LEU A 24 0.13 -0.35 6.24
C LEU A 24 0.26 -0.71 7.73
N ASP A 25 -0.76 -1.34 8.33
CA ASP A 25 -0.78 -1.70 9.76
C ASP A 25 -0.54 -0.52 10.74
N THR A 26 -0.85 0.69 10.32
CA THR A 26 -0.61 1.93 11.06
C THR A 26 -1.87 2.52 11.71
N LYS A 27 -3.07 1.98 11.44
CA LYS A 27 -4.36 2.55 11.91
C LYS A 27 -4.33 2.89 13.40
N LYS A 28 -3.67 2.05 14.21
CA LYS A 28 -3.71 2.05 15.68
C LYS A 28 -5.19 2.14 16.15
N LYS A 29 -5.48 2.29 17.44
CA LYS A 29 -6.88 2.39 17.93
C LYS A 29 -7.48 3.79 17.68
N ASN A 30 -7.10 4.48 16.60
CA ASN A 30 -7.58 5.82 16.27
C ASN A 30 -9.10 5.76 16.04
N SER A 31 -9.86 6.41 16.93
CA SER A 31 -11.33 6.46 16.89
C SER A 31 -11.86 7.41 15.85
N ASP A 32 -11.08 8.42 15.48
CA ASP A 32 -11.55 9.53 14.66
C ASP A 32 -11.68 9.10 13.21
N VAL A 33 -10.74 8.31 12.70
CA VAL A 33 -10.88 7.67 11.39
C VAL A 33 -12.07 6.70 11.34
N ASP A 34 -12.40 6.03 12.46
CA ASP A 34 -13.58 5.16 12.54
C ASP A 34 -14.88 5.95 12.58
N GLN A 35 -14.88 7.14 13.21
CA GLN A 35 -16.02 8.04 13.20
C GLN A 35 -16.22 8.66 11.82
N LEU A 36 -15.15 9.11 11.16
CA LEU A 36 -15.19 9.67 9.80
C LEU A 36 -15.72 8.62 8.80
N ALA A 37 -15.22 7.38 8.87
CA ALA A 37 -15.69 6.28 8.03
C ALA A 37 -17.18 5.95 8.22
N ARG A 38 -17.71 6.10 9.45
CA ARG A 38 -19.11 5.74 9.77
C ARG A 38 -20.10 6.88 9.52
N ARG A 39 -19.73 8.11 9.89
CA ARG A 39 -20.61 9.28 9.85
C ARG A 39 -20.47 10.06 8.55
N GLY A 40 -19.40 9.82 7.80
CA GLY A 40 -19.03 10.60 6.63
C GLY A 40 -17.94 11.60 6.90
N ASP A 41 -17.51 12.27 5.84
CA ASP A 41 -16.50 13.33 5.87
C ASP A 41 -17.09 14.64 6.44
N TYR A 42 -17.53 14.59 7.71
CA TYR A 42 -18.25 15.67 8.39
C TYR A 42 -17.33 16.82 8.82
N ASP A 43 -16.02 16.57 8.94
CA ASP A 43 -15.02 17.56 9.30
C ASP A 43 -13.81 17.47 8.37
N TYR A 44 -13.69 18.45 7.48
CA TYR A 44 -12.60 18.54 6.51
C TYR A 44 -11.24 18.86 7.18
N ARG A 45 -11.25 19.40 8.40
CA ARG A 45 -10.04 19.81 9.13
C ARG A 45 -9.29 18.63 9.73
N LEU A 46 -9.98 17.52 9.96
CA LEU A 46 -9.38 16.30 10.50
C LEU A 46 -8.47 15.59 9.49
N ARG A 47 -8.57 15.92 8.20
CA ARG A 47 -7.79 15.23 7.16
C ARG A 47 -6.29 15.27 7.44
N ASP A 48 -5.73 16.46 7.65
CA ASP A 48 -4.28 16.63 7.79
C ASP A 48 -3.75 15.98 9.05
N SER A 49 -4.48 16.12 10.16
CA SER A 49 -4.12 15.45 11.42
C SER A 49 -4.20 13.94 11.28
N LEU A 50 -5.24 13.40 10.62
CA LEU A 50 -5.36 11.96 10.38
C LEU A 50 -4.26 11.44 9.45
N VAL A 51 -3.87 12.18 8.41
CA VAL A 51 -2.75 11.76 7.54
C VAL A 51 -1.44 11.71 8.34
N GLY A 52 -1.18 12.71 9.20
CA GLY A 52 -0.02 12.73 10.09
C GLY A 52 -0.02 11.59 11.11
N GLU A 53 -1.13 11.38 11.83
CA GLU A 53 -1.26 10.39 12.89
C GLU A 53 -1.29 8.94 12.38
N LEU A 54 -1.96 8.71 11.24
CA LEU A 54 -2.11 7.37 10.67
C LEU A 54 -0.92 6.97 9.80
N PHE A 55 -0.16 7.91 9.23
CA PHE A 55 0.90 7.57 8.29
C PHE A 55 2.19 8.32 8.58
N GLY A 56 2.15 9.64 8.69
CA GLY A 56 3.32 10.50 8.86
C GLY A 56 4.23 10.05 10.01
N GLN A 57 3.72 10.14 11.23
CA GLN A 57 4.48 9.78 12.43
C GLN A 57 4.82 8.28 12.47
N PRO A 58 3.87 7.33 12.33
CA PRO A 58 4.18 5.91 12.43
C PRO A 58 5.22 5.44 11.41
N LEU A 59 5.11 5.84 10.15
CA LEU A 59 6.04 5.37 9.11
C LEU A 59 7.42 6.01 9.25
N SER A 60 7.50 7.25 9.74
CA SER A 60 8.79 7.91 9.98
C SER A 60 9.53 7.28 11.16
N GLU A 61 8.81 6.91 12.22
CA GLU A 61 9.39 6.25 13.40
C GLU A 61 9.80 4.81 13.11
N MET A 62 9.00 4.08 12.33
CA MET A 62 9.21 2.64 12.10
C MET A 62 10.12 2.30 10.91
N ILE A 63 10.19 3.17 9.89
CA ILE A 63 10.89 2.87 8.63
C ILE A 63 11.89 3.98 8.30
N SER A 64 11.39 5.13 7.84
CA SER A 64 12.19 6.29 7.47
C SER A 64 11.31 7.50 7.17
N THR A 65 11.87 8.70 7.36
CA THR A 65 11.22 9.95 7.00
C THR A 65 10.93 10.03 5.49
N ASP A 66 11.82 9.50 4.64
CA ASP A 66 11.65 9.53 3.19
C ASP A 66 10.48 8.69 2.70
N PHE A 67 10.30 7.50 3.29
CA PHE A 67 9.17 6.63 2.96
C PHE A 67 7.86 7.23 3.49
N SER A 68 7.87 7.76 4.71
CA SER A 68 6.74 8.47 5.28
C SER A 68 6.29 9.66 4.43
N LEU A 69 7.24 10.48 3.97
CA LEU A 69 6.96 11.63 3.11
C LEU A 69 6.37 11.22 1.77
N MET A 70 6.91 10.17 1.12
CA MET A 70 6.33 9.66 -0.12
C MET A 70 4.89 9.21 0.08
N VAL A 71 4.62 8.41 1.11
CA VAL A 71 3.29 7.86 1.37
C VAL A 71 2.29 8.97 1.69
N THR A 72 2.65 9.90 2.58
CA THR A 72 1.76 11.02 2.96
C THR A 72 1.48 11.96 1.79
N THR A 73 2.49 12.28 0.98
CA THR A 73 2.31 13.09 -0.23
C THR A 73 1.39 12.40 -1.24
N PHE A 74 1.56 11.08 -1.42
CA PHE A 74 0.67 10.31 -2.29
C PHE A 74 -0.77 10.28 -1.76
N ILE A 75 -0.97 10.07 -0.46
CA ILE A 75 -2.29 10.07 0.17
C ILE A 75 -2.97 11.42 0.00
N ASP A 76 -2.23 12.52 0.21
CA ASP A 76 -2.75 13.87 0.00
C ASP A 76 -3.19 14.08 -1.45
N HIS A 77 -2.35 13.68 -2.41
CA HIS A 77 -2.66 13.78 -3.83
C HIS A 77 -3.93 13.00 -4.20
N ILE A 78 -4.04 11.72 -3.81
CA ILE A 78 -5.22 10.91 -4.17
C ILE A 78 -6.51 11.43 -3.53
N LEU A 79 -6.46 11.99 -2.31
CA LEU A 79 -7.65 12.52 -1.66
C LEU A 79 -8.13 13.80 -2.34
N ASN A 80 -7.21 14.65 -2.78
CA ASN A 80 -7.55 15.83 -3.57
C ASN A 80 -8.18 15.45 -4.91
N GLU A 81 -7.56 14.55 -5.67
CA GLU A 81 -8.08 14.05 -6.94
C GLU A 81 -9.44 13.35 -6.76
N TYR A 82 -9.61 12.62 -5.65
CA TYR A 82 -10.86 11.96 -5.32
C TYR A 82 -11.99 12.96 -5.08
N VAL A 83 -11.75 14.01 -4.29
CA VAL A 83 -12.73 15.07 -4.07
C VAL A 83 -13.08 15.78 -5.38
N SER A 84 -12.09 16.06 -6.23
CA SER A 84 -12.33 16.62 -7.56
C SER A 84 -13.24 15.72 -8.41
N LEU A 85 -12.96 14.41 -8.46
CA LEU A 85 -13.80 13.44 -9.16
C LEU A 85 -15.25 13.46 -8.66
N LEU A 86 -15.46 13.51 -7.34
CA LEU A 86 -16.80 13.54 -6.75
C LEU A 86 -17.59 14.81 -7.08
N ASN A 87 -16.90 15.91 -7.41
CA ASN A 87 -17.54 17.16 -7.83
C ASN A 87 -17.93 17.15 -9.31
N GLU A 88 -17.29 16.31 -10.14
CA GLU A 88 -17.51 16.26 -11.58
C GLU A 88 -18.46 15.12 -12.00
N VAL A 89 -18.41 14.00 -11.29
CA VAL A 89 -19.19 12.80 -11.61
C VAL A 89 -20.30 12.63 -10.59
N THR A 90 -21.55 12.54 -11.07
CA THR A 90 -22.69 12.18 -10.24
C THR A 90 -23.01 10.69 -10.37
N LEU A 91 -23.14 10.01 -9.22
CA LEU A 91 -23.54 8.60 -9.14
C LEU A 91 -24.89 8.45 -8.43
N ASP A 92 -25.78 9.43 -8.58
CA ASP A 92 -27.06 9.54 -7.86
C ASP A 92 -28.01 8.36 -8.10
N ALA A 93 -27.79 7.60 -9.17
CA ALA A 93 -28.58 6.40 -9.53
C ALA A 93 -27.83 5.07 -9.29
N MET A 94 -26.65 5.08 -8.67
CA MET A 94 -25.84 3.88 -8.47
C MET A 94 -25.78 3.48 -6.99
N SER A 95 -25.78 2.17 -6.74
CA SER A 95 -25.45 1.63 -5.42
C SER A 95 -23.93 1.49 -5.26
N ARG A 96 -23.47 1.43 -3.99
CA ARG A 96 -22.09 1.09 -3.60
C ARG A 96 -21.53 -0.09 -4.38
N GLU A 97 -22.33 -1.15 -4.52
CA GLU A 97 -21.95 -2.39 -5.19
C GLU A 97 -21.59 -2.17 -6.67
N LYS A 98 -22.26 -1.24 -7.34
CA LYS A 98 -22.02 -0.92 -8.75
C LYS A 98 -20.94 0.15 -8.93
N SER A 99 -20.90 1.15 -8.05
CA SER A 99 -19.97 2.28 -8.15
C SER A 99 -18.55 1.93 -7.73
N LEU A 100 -18.38 1.16 -6.65
CA LEU A 100 -17.05 0.85 -6.11
C LEU A 100 -16.16 0.09 -7.11
N PRO A 101 -16.66 -0.91 -7.87
CA PRO A 101 -15.89 -1.53 -8.94
C PRO A 101 -15.35 -0.52 -9.97
N LEU A 102 -16.17 0.43 -10.40
CA LEU A 102 -15.78 1.45 -11.37
C LEU A 102 -14.74 2.41 -10.80
N LEU A 103 -14.89 2.81 -9.54
CA LEU A 103 -13.90 3.65 -8.85
C LEU A 103 -12.57 2.91 -8.68
N ILE A 104 -12.60 1.63 -8.31
CA ILE A 104 -11.38 0.82 -8.21
C ILE A 104 -10.70 0.78 -9.58
N GLU A 105 -11.45 0.39 -10.61
CA GLU A 105 -10.91 0.18 -11.94
C GLU A 105 -10.38 1.47 -12.58
N HIS A 106 -11.17 2.55 -12.59
CA HIS A 106 -10.85 3.74 -13.37
C HIS A 106 -10.13 4.84 -12.59
N PHE A 107 -10.28 4.87 -11.26
CA PHE A 107 -9.63 5.88 -10.41
C PHE A 107 -8.47 5.29 -9.60
N PHE A 108 -8.73 4.33 -8.70
CA PHE A 108 -7.70 3.84 -7.79
C PHE A 108 -6.58 3.05 -8.48
N CYS A 109 -6.89 2.20 -9.47
CA CYS A 109 -5.87 1.45 -10.21
C CYS A 109 -4.86 2.37 -10.91
N ARG A 110 -5.30 3.52 -11.44
CA ARG A 110 -4.43 4.51 -12.07
C ARG A 110 -3.44 5.10 -11.07
N HIS A 111 -3.93 5.60 -9.93
CA HIS A 111 -3.08 6.17 -8.90
C HIS A 111 -2.17 5.12 -8.26
N PHE A 112 -2.66 3.89 -8.09
CA PHE A 112 -1.85 2.78 -7.59
C PHE A 112 -0.69 2.46 -8.53
N SER A 113 -0.93 2.41 -9.85
CA SER A 113 0.12 2.24 -10.85
C SER A 113 1.18 3.34 -10.80
N ASP A 114 0.75 4.59 -10.65
CA ASP A 114 1.65 5.73 -10.54
C ASP A 114 2.48 5.65 -9.26
N PHE A 115 1.84 5.32 -8.12
CA PHE A 115 2.54 5.07 -6.86
C PHE A 115 3.62 3.99 -6.99
N MET A 116 3.31 2.85 -7.62
CA MET A 116 4.31 1.79 -7.83
C MET A 116 5.51 2.28 -8.66
N SER A 117 5.25 3.10 -9.68
CA SER A 117 6.27 3.65 -10.56
C SER A 117 7.15 4.68 -9.83
N GLN A 118 6.53 5.58 -9.06
CA GLN A 118 7.25 6.54 -8.23
C GLN A 118 8.05 5.86 -7.13
N TYR A 119 7.47 4.83 -6.47
CA TYR A 119 8.16 4.01 -5.47
C TYR A 119 9.42 3.39 -6.07
N HIS A 120 9.31 2.72 -7.22
CA HIS A 120 10.45 2.10 -7.89
C HIS A 120 11.54 3.11 -8.24
N LYS A 121 11.16 4.30 -8.76
CA LYS A 121 12.11 5.39 -9.03
C LYS A 121 12.85 5.89 -7.79
N LYS A 122 12.16 5.96 -6.64
CA LYS A 122 12.72 6.53 -5.40
C LYS A 122 13.53 5.53 -4.59
N PHE A 123 13.04 4.30 -4.45
CA PHE A 123 13.59 3.28 -3.55
C PHE A 123 14.18 2.06 -4.27
N GLY A 124 14.06 1.99 -5.59
CA GLY A 124 14.37 0.76 -6.34
C GLY A 124 13.36 -0.34 -6.05
N GLY A 125 13.83 -1.58 -5.93
CA GLY A 125 12.97 -2.75 -5.75
C GLY A 125 12.65 -3.48 -7.06
N PRO A 126 11.74 -4.47 -7.01
CA PRO A 126 11.30 -5.20 -8.19
C PRO A 126 10.80 -4.26 -9.29
N ASN A 127 10.93 -4.67 -10.54
CA ASN A 127 10.28 -3.94 -11.63
C ASN A 127 8.76 -3.99 -11.39
N PRO A 128 8.02 -2.87 -11.48
CA PRO A 128 6.57 -2.86 -11.31
C PRO A 128 5.84 -3.93 -12.14
N ALA A 129 6.36 -4.30 -13.32
CA ALA A 129 5.80 -5.35 -14.16
C ALA A 129 5.84 -6.74 -13.51
N ASP A 130 6.92 -7.07 -12.78
CA ASP A 130 7.17 -8.39 -12.19
C ASP A 130 6.04 -8.81 -11.22
N TYR A 131 5.48 -7.83 -10.51
CA TYR A 131 4.34 -8.01 -9.62
C TYR A 131 3.09 -8.61 -10.30
N PHE A 132 2.95 -8.42 -11.61
CA PHE A 132 1.78 -8.86 -12.40
C PHE A 132 2.09 -10.02 -13.35
N GLU A 133 3.30 -10.55 -13.31
CA GLU A 133 3.66 -11.74 -14.08
C GLU A 133 3.23 -13.03 -13.37
N LEU A 134 3.14 -13.00 -12.04
CA LEU A 134 2.75 -14.16 -11.24
C LEU A 134 1.24 -14.44 -11.34
N LYS A 135 0.90 -15.71 -11.58
CA LYS A 135 -0.49 -16.19 -11.61
C LYS A 135 -1.19 -16.11 -10.25
N ASP A 136 -0.42 -16.17 -9.16
CA ASP A 136 -0.95 -16.38 -7.82
C ASP A 136 -1.13 -15.08 -7.02
N ASN A 137 -0.93 -13.90 -7.62
CA ASN A 137 -1.05 -12.60 -6.93
C ASN A 137 -0.21 -12.52 -5.63
N ASN A 138 0.98 -13.13 -5.65
CA ASN A 138 1.91 -13.16 -4.53
C ASN A 138 2.93 -12.02 -4.62
N TYR A 139 2.45 -10.79 -4.42
CA TYR A 139 3.25 -9.56 -4.45
C TYR A 139 4.35 -9.57 -3.37
N PHE A 140 4.06 -10.18 -2.23
CA PHE A 140 5.04 -10.30 -1.15
C PHE A 140 6.23 -11.16 -1.57
N GLY A 141 5.95 -12.32 -2.19
CA GLY A 141 6.97 -13.23 -2.71
C GLY A 141 7.89 -12.61 -3.75
N VAL A 142 7.36 -11.76 -4.65
CA VAL A 142 8.18 -11.00 -5.62
C VAL A 142 9.20 -10.13 -4.90
N THR A 143 8.76 -9.43 -3.86
CA THR A 143 9.65 -8.54 -3.09
C THR A 143 10.68 -9.33 -2.30
N CYS A 144 10.30 -10.44 -1.67
CA CYS A 144 11.22 -11.36 -1.00
C CYS A 144 12.32 -11.87 -1.94
N LEU A 145 11.96 -12.31 -3.14
CA LEU A 145 12.91 -12.79 -4.14
C LEU A 145 13.88 -11.69 -4.58
N TRP A 146 13.38 -10.47 -4.77
CA TRP A 146 14.24 -9.34 -5.11
C TRP A 146 15.20 -9.01 -3.96
N LEU A 147 14.74 -8.96 -2.71
CA LEU A 147 15.59 -8.70 -1.55
C LEU A 147 16.69 -9.75 -1.41
N GLU A 148 16.35 -11.03 -1.56
CA GLU A 148 17.32 -12.13 -1.50
C GLU A 148 18.40 -12.03 -2.59
N ASN A 149 18.07 -11.50 -3.77
CA ASN A 149 18.98 -11.40 -4.90
C ASN A 149 19.79 -10.11 -4.94
N ASN A 150 19.38 -9.07 -4.19
CA ASN A 150 19.99 -7.74 -4.26
C ASN A 150 20.63 -7.30 -2.94
N LEU A 151 20.38 -7.99 -1.83
CA LEU A 151 21.03 -7.74 -0.54
C LEU A 151 21.79 -8.98 -0.08
N ASP A 152 23.11 -9.01 -0.32
CA ASP A 152 23.97 -10.17 0.00
C ASP A 152 23.88 -10.61 1.46
N SER A 153 23.68 -9.64 2.37
CA SER A 153 23.54 -9.84 3.81
C SER A 153 22.25 -10.59 4.19
N PHE A 154 21.18 -10.47 3.39
CA PHE A 154 19.85 -10.92 3.76
C PHE A 154 19.65 -12.44 3.68
N PRO A 155 20.07 -13.17 2.62
CA PRO A 155 20.01 -14.63 2.60
C PRO A 155 20.82 -15.28 3.72
N LEU A 156 21.99 -14.71 4.04
CA LEU A 156 22.84 -15.17 5.14
C LEU A 156 22.12 -15.00 6.48
N PHE A 157 21.56 -13.81 6.71
CA PHE A 157 20.75 -13.51 7.88
C PHE A 157 19.59 -14.50 8.05
N ILE A 158 18.77 -14.71 7.01
CA ILE A 158 17.65 -15.67 7.07
C ILE A 158 18.15 -17.06 7.45
N LYS A 159 19.26 -17.52 6.86
CA LYS A 159 19.81 -18.86 7.11
C LYS A 159 20.33 -19.02 8.54
N SER A 160 20.92 -17.97 9.12
CA SER A 160 21.43 -17.99 10.50
C SER A 160 20.35 -17.76 11.56
N HIS A 161 19.19 -17.23 11.17
CA HIS A 161 18.13 -16.88 12.11
C HIS A 161 17.39 -18.11 12.65
N GLU A 162 16.62 -17.95 13.72
CA GLU A 162 15.90 -19.06 14.35
C GLU A 162 14.95 -19.77 13.39
N LYS A 163 14.81 -21.10 13.54
CA LYS A 163 13.93 -21.91 12.68
C LYS A 163 12.49 -21.38 12.60
N LYS A 164 11.97 -20.86 13.71
CA LYS A 164 10.65 -20.22 13.78
C LYS A 164 10.53 -19.10 12.74
N TRP A 165 11.51 -18.22 12.67
CA TRP A 165 11.52 -17.08 11.75
C TRP A 165 11.82 -17.47 10.32
N GLN A 166 12.66 -18.48 10.09
CA GLN A 166 12.83 -19.07 8.76
C GLN A 166 11.51 -19.60 8.20
N ASP A 167 10.75 -20.35 9.01
CA ASP A 167 9.47 -20.90 8.59
C ASP A 167 8.41 -19.80 8.41
N GLN A 168 8.42 -18.78 9.27
CA GLN A 168 7.52 -17.63 9.12
C GLN A 168 7.82 -16.83 7.84
N TYR A 169 9.09 -16.55 7.55
CA TYR A 169 9.52 -15.90 6.32
C TYR A 169 9.12 -16.72 5.08
N ARG A 170 9.28 -18.06 5.12
CA ARG A 170 8.82 -18.95 4.03
C ARG A 170 7.31 -18.85 3.79
N LYS A 171 6.50 -18.69 4.85
CA LYS A 171 5.04 -18.48 4.70
C LYS A 171 4.74 -17.14 4.02
N TRP A 172 5.41 -16.06 4.43
CA TRP A 172 5.27 -14.74 3.79
C TRP A 172 5.68 -14.80 2.32
N LYS A 173 6.83 -15.38 2.01
CA LYS A 173 7.33 -15.54 0.64
C LYS A 173 6.39 -16.36 -0.24
N LYS A 174 5.66 -17.32 0.32
CA LYS A 174 4.64 -18.11 -0.39
C LYS A 174 3.26 -17.42 -0.45
N GLY A 175 3.12 -16.23 0.13
CA GLY A 175 1.84 -15.52 0.18
C GLY A 175 0.79 -16.19 1.08
N LEU A 176 1.20 -17.06 2.00
CA LEU A 176 0.29 -17.79 2.90
C LEU A 176 -0.24 -16.90 4.03
N ASP A 177 0.53 -15.88 4.42
CA ASP A 177 0.19 -14.92 5.47
C ASP A 177 0.57 -13.51 5.02
N ILE A 178 -0.24 -12.51 5.37
CA ILE A 178 0.15 -11.09 5.29
C ILE A 178 0.79 -10.70 6.63
N PRO A 179 2.10 -10.40 6.66
CA PRO A 179 2.78 -10.02 7.89
C PRO A 179 2.19 -8.77 8.55
N ARG A 180 2.23 -8.75 9.88
CA ARG A 180 2.05 -7.52 10.67
C ARG A 180 3.36 -6.76 10.74
N PHE A 181 3.28 -5.46 10.93
CA PHE A 181 4.47 -4.62 11.08
C PHE A 181 5.31 -5.00 12.29
N GLU A 182 4.65 -5.32 13.41
CA GLU A 182 5.29 -5.88 14.60
C GLU A 182 6.14 -7.12 14.27
N SER A 183 5.67 -7.96 13.34
CA SER A 183 6.41 -9.15 12.92
C SER A 183 7.65 -8.81 12.10
N PHE A 184 7.66 -7.71 11.34
CA PHE A 184 8.88 -7.22 10.68
C PHE A 184 9.90 -6.73 11.70
N TYR A 185 9.43 -6.00 12.71
CA TYR A 185 10.31 -5.47 13.75
C TYR A 185 11.03 -6.59 14.49
N GLN A 186 10.27 -7.59 14.96
CA GLN A 186 10.83 -8.77 15.64
C GLN A 186 11.71 -9.62 14.71
N PHE A 187 11.32 -9.77 13.44
CA PHE A 187 12.11 -10.53 12.46
C PHE A 187 13.44 -9.87 12.12
N LEU A 188 13.53 -8.53 12.15
CA LEU A 188 14.74 -7.78 11.82
C LEU A 188 15.47 -7.23 13.07
N GLU A 189 15.07 -7.65 14.27
CA GLU A 189 15.64 -7.15 15.54
C GLU A 189 17.14 -7.46 15.64
N GLU A 190 17.54 -8.67 15.24
CA GLU A 190 18.94 -9.10 15.21
C GLU A 190 19.69 -8.65 13.94
N PHE A 191 19.00 -8.00 13.00
CA PHE A 191 19.63 -7.51 11.78
C PHE A 191 20.45 -6.24 12.12
N PRO A 192 21.72 -6.16 11.69
CA PRO A 192 22.58 -5.01 12.02
C PRO A 192 21.97 -3.68 11.60
N GLU A 193 22.08 -2.66 12.45
CA GLU A 193 21.73 -1.29 12.07
C GLU A 193 22.58 -0.86 10.88
N SER A 194 21.92 -0.69 9.73
CA SER A 194 22.57 -0.51 8.43
C SER A 194 21.57 0.02 7.40
N PRO A 195 22.05 0.59 6.28
CA PRO A 195 21.19 0.95 5.15
C PRO A 195 20.37 -0.24 4.62
N ASP A 196 20.92 -1.45 4.67
CA ASP A 196 20.22 -2.69 4.30
C ASP A 196 19.00 -2.93 5.19
N ARG A 197 19.10 -2.65 6.50
CA ARG A 197 17.96 -2.80 7.42
C ARG A 197 16.81 -1.86 7.05
N VAL A 198 17.12 -0.60 6.75
CA VAL A 198 16.12 0.39 6.31
C VAL A 198 15.50 -0.05 4.98
N THR A 199 16.32 -0.54 4.05
CA THR A 199 15.89 -1.07 2.75
C THR A 199 14.94 -2.25 2.93
N LEU A 200 15.27 -3.20 3.81
CA LEU A 200 14.41 -4.34 4.17
C LEU A 200 13.06 -3.87 4.72
N PHE A 201 13.04 -2.98 5.72
CA PHE A 201 11.78 -2.46 6.26
C PHE A 201 10.94 -1.75 5.19
N THR A 202 11.57 -0.91 4.38
CA THR A 202 10.89 -0.13 3.33
C THR A 202 10.22 -1.05 2.32
N HIS A 203 10.95 -2.05 1.81
CA HIS A 203 10.40 -2.98 0.82
C HIS A 203 9.38 -3.96 1.42
N LEU A 204 9.57 -4.45 2.66
CA LEU A 204 8.59 -5.32 3.30
C LEU A 204 7.28 -4.58 3.62
N ALA A 205 7.36 -3.32 4.05
CA ALA A 205 6.21 -2.44 4.23
C ALA A 205 5.45 -2.20 2.92
N TYR A 206 6.17 -1.87 1.84
CA TYR A 206 5.61 -1.69 0.52
C TYR A 206 4.97 -2.99 -0.01
N ALA A 207 5.66 -4.13 0.13
CA ALA A 207 5.15 -5.44 -0.26
C ALA A 207 3.86 -5.79 0.47
N ARG A 208 3.74 -5.43 1.75
CA ARG A 208 2.52 -5.62 2.54
C ARG A 208 1.35 -4.81 1.96
N LEU A 209 1.58 -3.54 1.63
CA LEU A 209 0.59 -2.67 0.99
C LEU A 209 0.11 -3.30 -0.33
N LEU A 210 1.04 -3.73 -1.18
CA LEU A 210 0.73 -4.39 -2.45
C LEU A 210 -0.05 -5.68 -2.23
N GLN A 211 0.37 -6.54 -1.30
CA GLN A 211 -0.29 -7.81 -1.03
C GLN A 211 -1.71 -7.62 -0.48
N PHE A 212 -1.93 -6.60 0.35
CA PHE A 212 -3.24 -6.28 0.91
C PHE A 212 -4.25 -5.91 -0.19
N TYR A 213 -3.88 -5.03 -1.11
CA TYR A 213 -4.76 -4.62 -2.20
C TYR A 213 -4.79 -5.64 -3.34
N GLY A 214 -3.63 -6.12 -3.77
CA GLY A 214 -3.49 -7.09 -4.84
C GLY A 214 -4.16 -8.43 -4.52
N GLY A 215 -4.15 -8.87 -3.26
CA GLY A 215 -4.90 -10.07 -2.83
C GLY A 215 -6.41 -9.83 -2.74
N LYS A 216 -6.83 -8.67 -2.20
CA LYS A 216 -8.25 -8.34 -1.97
C LYS A 216 -9.00 -7.95 -3.25
N TYR A 217 -8.30 -7.33 -4.19
CA TYR A 217 -8.83 -6.73 -5.40
C TYR A 217 -8.22 -7.34 -6.66
N ALA A 218 -7.63 -8.54 -6.56
CA ALA A 218 -7.03 -9.32 -7.65
C ALA A 218 -7.88 -9.41 -8.93
N ARG A 219 -9.22 -9.37 -8.78
CA ARG A 219 -10.18 -9.43 -9.89
C ARG A 219 -10.23 -8.17 -10.76
N PHE A 220 -9.68 -7.05 -10.28
CA PHE A 220 -9.59 -5.80 -11.02
C PHE A 220 -8.31 -5.79 -11.83
N ASP A 221 -8.38 -5.34 -13.08
CA ASP A 221 -7.28 -5.43 -14.03
C ASP A 221 -6.19 -4.37 -13.80
N PHE A 222 -5.56 -4.42 -12.63
CA PHE A 222 -4.38 -3.61 -12.29
C PHE A 222 -3.29 -3.73 -13.36
N LYS A 223 -3.14 -4.93 -13.95
CA LYS A 223 -2.14 -5.24 -14.98
C LYS A 223 -2.37 -4.41 -16.25
N SER A 224 -3.59 -4.24 -16.72
CA SER A 224 -3.88 -3.41 -17.90
C SER A 224 -3.64 -1.93 -17.64
N TYR A 225 -3.89 -1.42 -16.43
CA TYR A 225 -3.57 -0.03 -16.08
C TYR A 225 -2.07 0.20 -15.97
N ILE A 226 -1.33 -0.73 -15.38
CA ILE A 226 0.13 -0.64 -15.28
C ILE A 226 0.78 -0.78 -16.64
N LYS A 227 0.30 -1.69 -17.50
CA LYS A 227 0.72 -1.73 -18.91
C LYS A 227 0.39 -0.41 -19.61
N LYS A 228 -0.83 0.13 -19.50
CA LYS A 228 -1.16 1.43 -20.10
C LYS A 228 -0.29 2.57 -19.56
N ALA A 229 0.04 2.59 -18.26
CA ALA A 229 0.92 3.58 -17.65
C ALA A 229 2.38 3.45 -18.11
N ILE A 230 2.88 2.21 -18.22
CA ILE A 230 4.20 1.89 -18.78
C ILE A 230 4.29 2.32 -20.26
N TRP A 231 3.19 2.29 -21.02
CA TRP A 231 3.16 2.68 -22.43
C TRP A 231 2.91 4.19 -22.64
N ASN A 232 2.24 4.87 -21.70
CA ASN A 232 1.99 6.32 -21.75
C ASN A 232 3.15 7.16 -21.20
N HIS A 233 4.15 6.52 -20.59
CA HIS A 233 5.42 7.14 -20.26
C HIS A 233 6.48 6.48 -21.14
N LYS A 234 7.31 7.29 -21.83
CA LYS A 234 8.44 6.78 -22.64
C LYS A 234 9.16 5.67 -21.86
N PRO A 235 9.62 4.61 -22.54
CA PRO A 235 10.27 3.48 -21.88
C PRO A 235 11.25 4.03 -20.86
N TYR A 236 10.99 3.69 -19.60
CA TYR A 236 11.83 4.06 -18.48
C TYR A 236 13.26 3.81 -18.92
N ASP A 237 14.06 4.88 -18.93
CA ASP A 237 15.50 4.77 -19.05
C ASP A 237 15.92 3.85 -17.90
N VAL A 238 16.15 2.59 -18.27
CA VAL A 238 16.61 1.54 -17.38
C VAL A 238 17.96 2.04 -16.92
N GLY A 239 18.03 2.55 -15.70
CA GLY A 239 19.22 3.13 -15.09
C GLY A 239 20.34 2.12 -14.94
N ILE A 240 20.90 1.71 -16.08
CA ILE A 240 22.21 1.12 -16.26
C ILE A 240 23.11 2.30 -16.59
N VAL A 241 23.63 2.94 -15.55
CA VAL A 241 25.00 3.45 -15.54
C VAL A 241 25.62 3.01 -14.24
#